data_AF-A0AAJ4F4E4-F1
#
_entry.id   AF-A0AAJ4F4E4-F1
#
_cell.length_a   1.000
_cell.length_b   1.000
_cell.length_c   1.000
_cell.angle_alpha   90.00
_cell.angle_beta   90.00
_cell.angle_gamma   90.00
#
_symmetry.space_group_name_H-M   'P 1'
#
loop_
_entity.id
_entity.type
_entity.pdbx_description
1 polymer ?
#
loop_
_entity_poly.entity_id
_entity_poly.type
_entity_poly.pdbx_seq_one_letter_code
_entity_poly.pdbx_strand_id
1 'polypeptide(L)'
;MSVQNIVNITEANLHQTLEQSMTKPVLFYFWSERSQHCLELTPVLEKLAAQYNGQFILAKLDCDAEQMIASQFGLRAIPTVYLFQNGQPVDGFQGPQPEEAVRALLDKVLPREDELKAQQAAALMAEGKHDDALPLLKEAWELSGHNSETGLLLAETLIILKRSEDAEGVLKTIPLQDQDTRYQGLVAQIELLKQAADTPEIQQLQQHVAANPADAALASQLALQLHQVGRNEEALELLFGHLKTDLAAADGQARKMFQEILAALGTGDSLASTYRRKLYALLY
;
A
#
# COMPACT_ATOMS: atom_id res chain seq x y z
N MET A 1 31.00 -2.03 -10.46
CA MET A 1 30.02 -1.98 -9.36
C MET A 1 29.39 -3.35 -9.29
N SER A 2 29.61 -4.09 -8.21
CA SER A 2 29.00 -5.40 -8.01
C SER A 2 27.48 -5.23 -8.04
N VAL A 3 26.82 -5.78 -9.05
CA VAL A 3 25.36 -5.80 -9.12
C VAL A 3 24.91 -6.68 -7.96
N GLN A 4 24.31 -6.10 -6.92
CA GLN A 4 24.00 -6.75 -5.63
C GLN A 4 23.17 -8.05 -5.74
N ASN A 5 22.67 -8.39 -6.92
CA ASN A 5 21.78 -9.51 -7.19
C ASN A 5 22.30 -10.48 -8.26
N ILE A 6 23.56 -10.38 -8.67
CA ILE A 6 24.20 -11.33 -9.59
C ILE A 6 25.33 -12.04 -8.84
N VAL A 7 25.29 -13.37 -8.82
CA VAL A 7 26.29 -14.21 -8.15
C VAL A 7 26.84 -15.21 -9.16
N ASN A 8 28.16 -15.29 -9.27
CA ASN A 8 28.80 -16.38 -10.01
C ASN A 8 28.92 -17.58 -9.07
N ILE A 9 28.34 -18.70 -9.48
CA ILE A 9 28.26 -19.91 -8.68
C ILE A 9 29.56 -20.68 -8.75
N THR A 10 30.02 -21.11 -7.59
CA THR A 10 31.17 -22.00 -7.38
C THR A 10 30.79 -23.03 -6.31
N GLU A 11 31.64 -24.03 -6.10
CA GLU A 11 31.40 -25.06 -5.07
C GLU A 11 31.25 -24.44 -3.67
N ALA A 12 31.96 -23.35 -3.41
CA ALA A 12 31.97 -22.68 -2.11
C ALA A 12 30.66 -21.96 -1.77
N ASN A 13 29.89 -21.50 -2.77
CA ASN A 13 28.69 -20.68 -2.54
C ASN A 13 27.38 -21.33 -3.01
N LEU A 14 27.43 -22.44 -3.74
CA LEU A 14 26.24 -23.12 -4.26
C LEU A 14 25.21 -23.41 -3.17
N HIS A 15 25.63 -24.00 -2.04
CA HIS A 15 24.72 -24.37 -0.97
C HIS A 15 24.04 -23.14 -0.36
N GLN A 16 24.83 -22.10 -0.08
CA GLN A 16 24.32 -20.83 0.44
C GLN A 16 23.32 -20.18 -0.52
N THR A 17 23.59 -20.20 -1.83
CA THR A 17 22.66 -19.64 -2.82
C THR A 17 21.38 -20.46 -2.92
N LEU A 18 21.45 -21.79 -2.80
CA LEU A 18 20.26 -22.63 -2.72
C LEU A 18 19.44 -22.34 -1.46
N GLU A 19 20.07 -22.14 -0.31
CA GLU A 19 19.39 -21.73 0.92
C GLU A 19 18.69 -20.37 0.79
N GLN A 20 19.31 -19.41 0.09
CA GLN A 20 18.69 -18.11 -0.19
C GLN A 20 17.37 -18.23 -0.98
N SER A 21 17.19 -19.32 -1.75
CA SER A 21 15.93 -19.58 -2.46
C SER A 21 14.73 -19.83 -1.54
N MET A 22 14.95 -20.07 -0.24
CA MET A 22 13.89 -20.20 0.76
C MET A 22 13.17 -18.88 1.05
N THR A 23 13.83 -17.75 0.83
CA THR A 23 13.25 -16.42 1.11
C THR A 23 13.13 -15.56 -0.14
N LYS A 24 13.98 -15.79 -1.14
CA LYS A 24 14.03 -14.97 -2.35
C LYS A 24 14.25 -15.84 -3.58
N PRO A 25 13.44 -15.75 -4.64
CA PRO A 25 13.63 -16.54 -5.85
C PRO A 25 15.05 -16.44 -6.41
N VAL A 26 15.60 -17.58 -6.83
CA VAL A 26 16.94 -17.67 -7.44
C VAL A 26 16.80 -18.19 -8.86
N LEU A 27 17.26 -17.41 -9.83
CA LEU A 27 17.32 -17.77 -11.23
C LEU A 27 18.72 -18.30 -11.56
N PHE A 28 18.87 -19.63 -11.57
CA PHE A 28 20.10 -20.27 -12.01
C PHE A 28 20.22 -20.20 -13.53
N TYR A 29 21.32 -19.63 -14.01
CA TYR A 29 21.67 -19.51 -15.42
C TYR A 29 22.92 -20.32 -15.71
N PHE A 30 22.75 -21.44 -16.39
CA PHE A 30 23.81 -22.35 -16.81
C PHE A 30 24.32 -21.91 -18.18
N TRP A 31 25.56 -21.44 -18.24
CA TRP A 31 26.11 -20.75 -19.39
C TRP A 31 27.52 -21.21 -19.74
N SER A 32 27.98 -20.84 -20.94
CA SER A 32 29.34 -21.08 -21.42
C SER A 32 29.73 -19.94 -22.37
N GLU A 33 30.99 -19.49 -22.31
CA GLU A 33 31.54 -18.49 -23.24
C GLU A 33 31.54 -18.96 -24.70
N ARG A 34 31.52 -20.28 -24.92
CA ARG A 34 31.57 -20.90 -26.25
C ARG A 34 30.20 -20.96 -26.95
N SER A 35 29.12 -20.67 -26.22
CA SER A 35 27.76 -20.74 -26.76
C SER A 35 27.30 -19.38 -27.30
N GLN A 36 27.00 -19.32 -28.60
CA GLN A 36 26.46 -18.10 -29.22
C GLN A 36 25.13 -17.68 -28.58
N HIS A 37 24.28 -18.64 -28.20
CA HIS A 37 23.00 -18.34 -27.54
C HIS A 37 23.19 -17.72 -26.14
N CYS A 38 24.28 -18.06 -25.44
CA CYS A 38 24.63 -17.40 -24.17
C CYS A 38 25.01 -15.93 -24.36
N LEU A 39 25.67 -15.57 -25.47
CA LEU A 39 26.02 -14.16 -25.76
C LEU A 39 24.78 -13.27 -25.92
N GLU A 40 23.69 -13.82 -26.46
CA GLU A 40 22.42 -13.11 -26.61
C GLU A 40 21.63 -13.04 -25.29
N LEU A 41 21.61 -14.14 -24.53
CA LEU A 41 20.77 -14.25 -23.33
C LEU A 41 21.38 -13.58 -22.08
N THR A 42 22.71 -13.61 -21.94
CA THR A 42 23.40 -12.99 -20.79
C THR A 42 23.01 -11.52 -20.56
N PRO A 43 23.08 -10.60 -21.56
CA PRO A 43 22.72 -9.20 -21.33
C PRO A 43 21.25 -9.01 -20.96
N VAL A 44 20.35 -9.86 -21.45
CA VAL A 44 18.92 -9.83 -21.08
C VAL A 44 18.76 -10.17 -19.59
N LEU A 45 19.38 -11.26 -19.13
CA LEU A 45 19.29 -11.69 -17.73
C LEU A 45 19.92 -10.68 -16.77
N GLU A 46 21.09 -10.12 -17.12
CA GLU A 46 21.76 -9.12 -16.29
C GLU A 46 20.97 -7.81 -16.23
N LYS A 47 20.36 -7.39 -17.35
CA LYS A 47 19.45 -6.23 -17.39
C LYS A 47 18.25 -6.45 -16.47
N LEU A 48 17.59 -7.60 -16.53
CA LEU A 48 16.44 -7.90 -15.67
C LEU A 48 16.86 -7.97 -14.19
N ALA A 49 18.00 -8.59 -13.87
CA ALA A 49 18.51 -8.64 -12.50
C ALA A 49 18.76 -7.24 -11.90
N ALA A 50 19.19 -6.28 -12.74
CA ALA A 50 19.32 -4.88 -12.34
C ALA A 50 17.95 -4.19 -12.18
N GLN A 51 17.03 -4.39 -13.12
CA GLN A 51 15.70 -3.74 -13.11
C GLN A 51 14.81 -4.17 -11.94
N TYR A 52 14.78 -5.47 -11.64
CA TYR A 52 13.99 -6.00 -10.53
C TYR A 52 14.62 -5.73 -9.16
N ASN A 53 15.79 -5.07 -9.13
CA ASN A 53 16.41 -4.48 -7.94
C ASN A 53 16.33 -5.36 -6.68
N GLY A 54 16.65 -6.64 -6.81
CA GLY A 54 16.70 -7.57 -5.70
C GLY A 54 15.37 -8.21 -5.32
N GLN A 55 14.41 -8.31 -6.24
CA GLN A 55 13.29 -9.24 -6.11
C GLN A 55 13.69 -10.70 -6.42
N PHE A 56 14.77 -10.92 -7.19
CA PHE A 56 15.38 -12.25 -7.39
C PHE A 56 16.91 -12.16 -7.39
N ILE A 57 17.58 -13.32 -7.34
CA ILE A 57 19.04 -13.46 -7.50
C ILE A 57 19.32 -14.15 -8.84
N LEU A 58 20.16 -13.57 -9.68
CA LEU A 58 20.70 -14.24 -10.87
C LEU A 58 21.97 -15.01 -10.49
N ALA A 59 21.86 -16.34 -10.45
CA ALA A 59 22.93 -17.26 -10.13
C ALA A 59 23.58 -17.80 -11.41
N LYS A 60 24.68 -17.21 -11.85
CA LYS A 60 25.38 -17.58 -13.09
C LYS A 60 26.33 -18.75 -12.81
N LEU A 61 26.11 -19.90 -13.45
CA LEU A 61 27.01 -21.05 -13.38
C LEU A 61 27.71 -21.24 -14.72
N ASP A 62 29.02 -21.02 -14.73
CA ASP A 62 29.87 -21.30 -15.89
C ASP A 62 30.10 -22.81 -15.99
N CYS A 63 29.54 -23.44 -17.02
CA CYS A 63 29.60 -24.88 -17.21
C CYS A 63 30.98 -25.37 -17.69
N ASP A 64 31.81 -24.49 -18.24
CA ASP A 64 33.19 -24.83 -18.64
C ASP A 64 34.11 -24.87 -17.41
N ALA A 65 33.92 -23.93 -16.48
CA ALA A 65 34.69 -23.83 -15.23
C ALA A 65 34.18 -24.80 -14.14
N GLU A 66 32.86 -24.89 -13.95
CA GLU A 66 32.21 -25.60 -12.84
C GLU A 66 31.53 -26.90 -13.30
N GLN A 67 32.26 -27.73 -14.06
CA GLN A 67 31.75 -28.95 -14.71
C GLN A 67 31.11 -29.94 -13.72
N MET A 68 31.75 -30.12 -12.55
CA MET A 68 31.25 -31.03 -11.53
C MET A 68 29.88 -30.59 -11.01
N ILE A 69 29.70 -29.28 -10.77
CA ILE A 69 28.41 -28.74 -10.32
C ILE A 69 27.38 -28.86 -11.46
N ALA A 70 27.73 -28.43 -12.68
CA ALA A 70 26.85 -28.52 -13.84
C ALA A 70 26.31 -29.95 -14.06
N SER A 71 27.14 -30.97 -13.84
CA SER A 71 26.74 -32.38 -13.94
C SER A 71 25.66 -32.80 -12.92
N GLN A 72 25.66 -32.21 -11.73
CA GLN A 72 24.68 -32.51 -10.68
C GLN A 72 23.27 -32.02 -11.05
N PHE A 73 23.18 -30.97 -11.87
CA PHE A 73 21.91 -30.43 -12.36
C PHE A 73 21.35 -31.18 -13.58
N GLY A 74 22.06 -32.18 -14.11
CA GLY A 74 21.56 -33.03 -15.20
C GLY A 74 21.22 -32.26 -16.48
N LEU A 75 22.03 -31.24 -16.82
CA LEU A 75 21.80 -30.36 -17.96
C LEU A 75 21.78 -31.14 -19.28
N ARG A 76 20.81 -30.80 -20.14
CA ARG A 76 20.66 -31.39 -21.49
C ARG A 76 21.12 -30.46 -22.61
N ALA A 77 21.17 -29.15 -22.34
CA ALA A 77 21.55 -28.13 -23.30
C ALA A 77 22.14 -26.90 -22.58
N ILE A 78 22.89 -26.07 -23.32
CA ILE A 78 23.38 -24.77 -22.86
C ILE A 78 22.96 -23.71 -23.89
N PRO A 79 22.32 -22.59 -23.48
CA PRO A 79 21.98 -22.23 -22.11
C PRO A 79 20.80 -23.01 -21.55
N THR A 80 20.79 -23.19 -20.22
CA THR A 80 19.60 -23.61 -19.46
C THR A 80 19.37 -22.60 -18.35
N VAL A 81 18.12 -22.31 -18.06
CA VAL A 81 17.71 -21.45 -16.95
C VAL A 81 16.73 -22.23 -16.08
N TYR A 82 16.99 -22.28 -14.77
CA TYR A 82 16.06 -22.82 -13.79
C TYR A 82 15.73 -21.78 -12.74
N LEU A 83 14.44 -21.65 -12.44
CA LEU A 83 13.92 -20.83 -11.37
C LEU A 83 13.76 -21.69 -10.12
N PHE A 84 14.41 -21.29 -9.04
CA PHE A 84 14.35 -21.94 -7.74
C PHE A 84 13.57 -21.08 -6.75
N GLN A 85 12.67 -21.72 -6.01
CA GLN A 85 11.94 -21.15 -4.89
C GLN A 85 11.72 -22.24 -3.85
N ASN A 86 11.82 -21.89 -2.57
CA ASN A 86 11.70 -22.85 -1.45
C ASN A 86 12.66 -24.04 -1.56
N GLY A 87 13.88 -23.80 -2.04
CA GLY A 87 14.92 -24.84 -2.19
C GLY A 87 14.70 -25.80 -3.37
N GLN A 88 13.68 -25.60 -4.20
CA GLN A 88 13.29 -26.53 -5.26
C GLN A 88 13.21 -25.80 -6.62
N PRO A 89 13.51 -26.49 -7.74
CA PRO A 89 13.24 -25.95 -9.07
C PRO A 89 11.74 -25.93 -9.32
N VAL A 90 11.18 -24.76 -9.60
CA VAL A 90 9.73 -24.57 -9.82
C VAL A 90 9.37 -24.47 -11.30
N ASP A 91 10.26 -23.91 -12.13
CA ASP A 91 10.08 -23.78 -13.58
C ASP A 91 11.43 -23.47 -14.26
N GLY A 92 11.48 -23.45 -15.60
CA GLY A 92 12.70 -23.13 -16.34
C GLY A 92 12.57 -23.33 -17.84
N PHE A 93 13.63 -23.03 -18.57
CA PHE A 93 13.70 -23.23 -20.01
C PHE A 93 15.11 -23.62 -20.48
N GLN A 94 15.18 -24.16 -21.69
CA GLN A 94 16.42 -24.49 -22.38
C GLN A 94 16.51 -23.70 -23.69
N GLY A 95 17.72 -23.29 -24.06
CA GLY A 95 17.96 -22.48 -25.26
C GLY A 95 17.69 -20.99 -25.07
N PRO A 96 17.88 -20.19 -26.14
CA PRO A 96 17.62 -18.76 -26.11
C PRO A 96 16.12 -18.47 -25.96
N GLN A 97 15.78 -17.40 -25.24
CA GLN A 97 14.42 -16.91 -25.06
C GLN A 97 14.37 -15.39 -25.20
N PRO A 98 13.28 -14.81 -25.71
CA PRO A 98 13.09 -13.36 -25.69
C PRO A 98 12.89 -12.85 -24.26
N GLU A 99 13.18 -11.57 -24.02
CA GLU A 99 13.00 -10.92 -22.70
C GLU A 99 11.59 -11.13 -22.14
N GLU A 100 10.56 -11.05 -22.99
CA GLU A 100 9.15 -11.28 -22.63
C GLU A 100 8.91 -12.63 -21.96
N ALA A 101 9.53 -13.70 -22.48
CA ALA A 101 9.38 -15.05 -21.93
C ALA A 101 10.08 -15.20 -20.58
N VAL A 102 11.22 -14.52 -20.40
CA VAL A 102 11.92 -14.49 -19.11
C VAL A 102 11.10 -13.72 -18.06
N ARG A 103 10.49 -12.58 -18.43
CA ARG A 103 9.58 -11.85 -17.54
C ARG A 103 8.40 -12.72 -17.13
N ALA A 104 7.74 -13.36 -18.09
CA ALA A 104 6.62 -14.26 -17.81
C ALA A 104 6.99 -15.44 -16.89
N LEU A 105 8.25 -15.91 -16.93
CA LEU A 105 8.76 -16.90 -15.97
C LEU A 105 8.91 -16.30 -14.56
N LEU A 106 9.49 -15.11 -14.45
CA LEU A 106 9.71 -14.41 -13.18
C LEU A 106 8.40 -13.98 -12.52
N ASP A 107 7.45 -13.45 -13.28
CA ASP A 107 6.18 -12.93 -12.77
C ASP A 107 5.30 -14.00 -12.11
N LYS A 108 5.59 -15.29 -12.32
CA LYS A 108 4.93 -16.41 -11.62
C LYS A 108 5.30 -16.51 -10.14
N VAL A 109 6.48 -16.01 -9.75
CA VAL A 109 7.03 -16.20 -8.40
C VAL A 109 7.42 -14.90 -7.72
N LEU A 110 7.58 -13.82 -8.48
CA LEU A 110 7.92 -12.54 -7.92
C LEU A 110 6.72 -11.95 -7.18
N PRO A 111 6.95 -11.24 -6.06
CA PRO A 111 5.88 -10.54 -5.36
C PRO A 111 5.19 -9.58 -6.31
N ARG A 112 3.87 -9.49 -6.21
CA ARG A 112 3.10 -8.54 -7.01
C ARG A 112 3.36 -7.11 -6.53
N GLU A 113 3.05 -6.13 -7.38
CA GLU A 113 3.32 -4.72 -7.05
C GLU A 113 2.57 -4.26 -5.80
N ASP A 114 1.34 -4.71 -5.60
CA ASP A 114 0.55 -4.48 -4.39
C ASP A 114 1.25 -5.05 -3.14
N GLU A 115 1.78 -6.26 -3.21
CA GLU A 115 2.51 -6.89 -2.11
C GLU A 115 3.79 -6.12 -1.76
N LEU A 116 4.55 -5.66 -2.77
CA LEU A 116 5.75 -4.85 -2.55
C LEU A 116 5.42 -3.52 -1.86
N LYS A 117 4.36 -2.85 -2.31
CA LYS A 117 3.90 -1.59 -1.69
C LYS A 117 3.40 -1.82 -0.26
N ALA A 118 2.64 -2.88 -0.02
CA ALA A 118 2.19 -3.24 1.32
C ALA A 118 3.37 -3.55 2.27
N GLN A 119 4.40 -4.25 1.80
CA GLN A 119 5.62 -4.51 2.57
C GLN A 119 6.40 -3.23 2.90
N GLN A 120 6.57 -2.34 1.92
CA GLN A 120 7.20 -1.04 2.14
C GLN A 120 6.43 -0.20 3.15
N ALA A 121 5.10 -0.17 3.04
CA ALA A 121 4.25 0.51 3.99
C ALA A 121 4.35 -0.09 5.40
N ALA A 122 4.37 -1.42 5.53
CA ALA A 122 4.54 -2.09 6.82
C ALA A 122 5.89 -1.73 7.48
N ALA A 123 6.96 -1.62 6.69
CA ALA A 123 8.25 -1.15 7.19
C ALA A 123 8.19 0.30 7.70
N LEU A 124 7.53 1.20 6.95
CA LEU A 124 7.31 2.59 7.36
C LEU A 124 6.45 2.68 8.63
N MET A 125 5.40 1.85 8.75
CA MET A 125 4.58 1.76 9.96
C MET A 125 5.40 1.31 11.17
N ALA A 126 6.30 0.34 11.02
CA ALA A 126 7.19 -0.11 12.10
C ALA A 126 8.17 1.00 12.54
N GLU A 127 8.50 1.93 11.65
CA GLU A 127 9.28 3.14 11.95
C GLU A 127 8.42 4.32 12.46
N GLY A 128 7.10 4.14 12.60
CA GLY A 128 6.16 5.19 13.01
C GLY A 128 5.84 6.23 11.93
N LYS A 129 6.27 6.01 10.68
CA LYS A 129 6.06 6.91 9.53
C LYS A 129 4.72 6.64 8.84
N HIS A 130 3.63 6.83 9.58
CA HIS A 130 2.28 6.51 9.11
C HIS A 130 1.82 7.39 7.95
N ASP A 131 2.24 8.67 7.91
CA ASP A 131 1.92 9.58 6.80
C ASP A 131 2.52 9.10 5.46
N ASP A 132 3.75 8.56 5.48
CA ASP A 132 4.43 8.03 4.30
C ASP A 132 3.88 6.64 3.90
N ALA A 133 3.44 5.85 4.88
CA ALA A 133 2.84 4.53 4.65
C ALA A 133 1.46 4.62 3.99
N LEU A 134 0.67 5.64 4.34
CA LEU A 134 -0.70 5.82 3.88
C LEU A 134 -0.87 5.79 2.34
N PRO A 135 -0.13 6.57 1.53
CA PRO A 135 -0.30 6.54 0.08
C PRO A 135 0.06 5.17 -0.52
N LEU A 136 1.09 4.50 0.01
CA LEU A 136 1.48 3.15 -0.44
C LEU A 136 0.39 2.12 -0.16
N LEU A 137 -0.23 2.16 1.02
CA LEU A 137 -1.33 1.26 1.37
C LEU A 137 -2.57 1.51 0.52
N LYS A 138 -2.89 2.78 0.21
CA LYS A 138 -3.99 3.10 -0.70
C LYS A 138 -3.76 2.50 -2.09
N GLU A 139 -2.57 2.72 -2.66
CA GLU A 139 -2.21 2.15 -3.97
C GLU A 139 -2.20 0.61 -3.95
N ALA A 140 -1.60 0.01 -2.92
CA ALA A 140 -1.56 -1.45 -2.77
C ALA A 140 -2.97 -2.05 -2.67
N TRP A 141 -3.86 -1.41 -1.91
CA TRP A 141 -5.22 -1.89 -1.71
C TRP A 141 -6.03 -1.86 -3.01
N GLU A 142 -5.93 -0.77 -3.79
CA GLU A 142 -6.55 -0.68 -5.11
C GLU A 142 -6.01 -1.73 -6.08
N LEU A 143 -4.68 -1.87 -6.17
CA LEU A 143 -4.01 -2.83 -7.06
C LEU A 143 -4.35 -4.29 -6.72
N SER A 144 -4.51 -4.60 -5.43
CA SER A 144 -4.87 -5.94 -4.95
C SER A 144 -6.34 -6.32 -5.21
N GLY A 145 -7.16 -5.39 -5.70
CA GLY A 145 -8.61 -5.58 -5.80
C GLY A 145 -9.29 -5.58 -4.43
N HIS A 146 -8.82 -4.74 -3.52
CA HIS A 146 -9.34 -4.55 -2.16
C HIS A 146 -9.14 -5.77 -1.25
N ASN A 147 -7.94 -6.37 -1.25
CA ASN A 147 -7.66 -7.51 -0.38
C ASN A 147 -7.71 -7.14 1.12
N SER A 148 -8.09 -8.11 1.95
CA SER A 148 -8.37 -7.89 3.37
C SER A 148 -7.12 -7.52 4.17
N GLU A 149 -5.99 -8.19 3.94
CA GLU A 149 -4.73 -7.93 4.66
C GLU A 149 -4.24 -6.48 4.50
N THR A 150 -4.23 -5.95 3.27
CA THR A 150 -3.85 -4.55 3.03
C THR A 150 -4.92 -3.60 3.56
N GLY A 151 -6.20 -3.97 3.44
CA GLY A 151 -7.30 -3.18 4.01
C GLY A 151 -7.18 -3.01 5.52
N LEU A 152 -6.78 -4.06 6.26
CA LEU A 152 -6.55 -3.99 7.71
C LEU A 152 -5.35 -3.08 8.07
N LEU A 153 -4.24 -3.17 7.32
CA LEU A 153 -3.09 -2.26 7.48
C LEU A 153 -3.46 -0.80 7.18
N LEU A 154 -4.26 -0.58 6.14
CA LEU A 154 -4.76 0.73 5.74
C LEU A 154 -5.66 1.32 6.83
N ALA A 155 -6.61 0.54 7.35
CA ALA A 155 -7.51 0.97 8.43
C ALA A 155 -6.73 1.30 9.71
N GLU A 156 -5.77 0.47 10.10
CA GLU A 156 -4.89 0.73 11.25
C GLU A 156 -4.12 2.05 11.08
N THR A 157 -3.51 2.27 9.92
CA THR A 157 -2.80 3.51 9.60
C THR A 157 -3.71 4.73 9.67
N LEU A 158 -4.93 4.62 9.12
CA LEU A 158 -5.92 5.69 9.17
C LEU A 158 -6.35 6.01 10.61
N ILE A 159 -6.55 5.01 11.47
CA ILE A 159 -6.87 5.22 12.89
C ILE A 159 -5.75 6.01 13.60
N ILE A 160 -4.49 5.62 13.38
CA ILE A 160 -3.34 6.31 13.99
C ILE A 160 -3.25 7.77 13.53
N LEU A 161 -3.55 8.01 12.25
CA LEU A 161 -3.62 9.35 11.66
C LEU A 161 -4.91 10.11 12.03
N LYS A 162 -5.70 9.59 12.97
CA LYS A 162 -6.97 10.18 13.45
C LYS A 162 -8.03 10.35 12.36
N ARG A 163 -8.00 9.49 11.34
CA ARG A 163 -8.96 9.40 10.23
C ARG A 163 -9.89 8.21 10.45
N SER A 164 -10.59 8.19 11.58
CA SER A 164 -11.43 7.05 12.00
C SER A 164 -12.60 6.78 11.05
N GLU A 165 -13.17 7.82 10.43
CA GLU A 165 -14.25 7.69 9.43
C GLU A 165 -13.76 6.95 8.18
N ASP A 166 -12.61 7.36 7.63
CA ASP A 166 -11.97 6.66 6.51
C ASP A 166 -11.64 5.21 6.87
N ALA A 167 -11.10 4.98 8.07
CA ALA A 167 -10.76 3.64 8.55
C ALA A 167 -12.00 2.75 8.63
N GLU A 168 -13.11 3.28 9.14
CA GLU A 168 -14.39 2.57 9.19
C GLU A 168 -14.91 2.24 7.79
N GLY A 169 -14.77 3.17 6.85
CA GLY A 169 -15.08 2.97 5.43
C GLY A 169 -14.33 1.77 4.84
N VAL A 170 -13.02 1.66 5.12
CA VAL A 170 -12.21 0.52 4.71
C VAL A 170 -12.67 -0.77 5.39
N LEU A 171 -12.87 -0.78 6.72
CA LEU A 171 -13.30 -1.98 7.45
C LEU A 171 -14.67 -2.51 7.00
N LYS A 172 -15.56 -1.65 6.52
CA LYS A 172 -16.87 -2.07 5.96
C LYS A 172 -16.74 -2.91 4.68
N THR A 173 -15.61 -2.84 3.98
CA THR A 173 -15.36 -3.62 2.77
C THR A 173 -14.82 -5.03 3.06
N ILE A 174 -14.36 -5.30 4.29
CA ILE A 174 -13.72 -6.56 4.65
C ILE A 174 -14.76 -7.69 4.69
N PRO A 175 -14.59 -8.76 3.91
CA PRO A 175 -15.50 -9.91 3.89
C PRO A 175 -15.63 -10.56 5.27
N LEU A 176 -16.82 -11.07 5.60
CA LEU A 176 -17.11 -11.68 6.90
C LEU A 176 -16.13 -12.79 7.30
N GLN A 177 -15.65 -13.56 6.32
CA GLN A 177 -14.68 -14.64 6.53
C GLN A 177 -13.30 -14.17 7.03
N ASP A 178 -12.96 -12.89 6.83
CA ASP A 178 -11.67 -12.31 7.19
C ASP A 178 -11.80 -11.37 8.41
N GLN A 179 -12.96 -11.34 9.08
CA GLN A 179 -13.26 -10.50 10.25
C GLN A 179 -12.76 -11.14 11.56
N ASP A 180 -11.48 -11.49 11.58
CA ASP A 180 -10.79 -12.14 12.69
C ASP A 180 -10.45 -11.17 13.84
N THR A 181 -9.64 -11.63 14.80
CA THR A 181 -9.21 -10.87 15.99
C THR A 181 -8.65 -9.49 15.65
N ARG A 182 -7.86 -9.37 14.57
CA ARG A 182 -7.27 -8.09 14.15
C ARG A 182 -8.36 -7.09 13.72
N TYR A 183 -9.28 -7.54 12.88
CA TYR A 183 -10.44 -6.75 12.46
C TYR A 183 -11.26 -6.27 13.67
N GLN A 184 -11.60 -7.19 14.57
CA GLN A 184 -12.39 -6.88 15.76
C GLN A 184 -11.70 -5.86 16.66
N GLY A 185 -10.37 -5.95 16.80
CA GLY A 185 -9.57 -4.97 17.53
C GLY A 185 -9.66 -3.56 16.93
N LEU A 186 -9.55 -3.43 15.60
CA LEU A 186 -9.67 -2.15 14.90
C LEU A 186 -11.09 -1.57 15.01
N VAL A 187 -12.13 -2.40 14.89
CA VAL A 187 -13.53 -1.97 15.09
C VAL A 187 -13.74 -1.45 16.51
N ALA A 188 -13.28 -2.19 17.53
CA ALA A 188 -13.39 -1.77 18.91
C ALA A 188 -12.63 -0.46 19.18
N GLN A 189 -11.46 -0.28 18.56
CA GLN A 189 -10.70 0.95 18.66
C GLN A 189 -11.44 2.15 18.06
N ILE A 190 -12.04 1.99 16.88
CA ILE A 190 -12.88 3.04 16.27
C ILE A 190 -14.09 3.35 17.16
N GLU A 191 -14.74 2.34 17.71
CA GLU A 191 -15.92 2.52 18.56
C GLU A 191 -15.56 3.29 19.84
N LEU A 192 -14.44 2.97 20.48
CA LEU A 192 -13.95 3.72 21.64
C LEU A 192 -13.60 5.17 21.28
N LEU A 193 -13.02 5.41 20.09
CA LEU A 193 -12.74 6.76 19.61
C LEU A 193 -14.03 7.56 19.36
N LYS A 194 -15.05 6.93 18.79
CA LYS A 194 -16.37 7.56 18.59
C LYS A 194 -17.02 7.91 19.91
N GLN A 195 -17.03 6.99 20.87
CA GLN A 195 -17.56 7.24 22.21
C GLN A 195 -16.82 8.36 22.93
N ALA A 196 -15.49 8.43 22.80
CA ALA A 196 -14.71 9.53 23.36
C ALA A 196 -15.02 10.88 22.70
N ALA A 197 -15.40 10.88 21.42
CA ALA A 197 -15.79 12.07 20.66
C ALA A 197 -17.28 12.43 20.81
N ASP A 198 -18.08 11.62 21.49
CA ASP A 198 -19.52 11.83 21.67
C ASP A 198 -19.83 12.42 23.05
N THR A 199 -19.44 13.68 23.27
CA THR A 199 -19.59 14.34 24.57
C THR A 199 -21.06 14.65 24.89
N PRO A 200 -21.44 14.74 26.19
CA PRO A 200 -22.79 15.12 26.59
C PRO A 200 -23.26 16.44 25.97
N GLU A 201 -22.36 17.41 25.81
CA GLU A 201 -22.64 18.71 25.18
C GLU A 201 -22.98 18.55 23.70
N ILE A 202 -22.24 17.71 22.96
CA ILE A 202 -22.53 17.39 21.55
C ILE A 202 -23.90 16.72 21.44
N GLN A 203 -24.20 15.74 22.29
CA GLN A 203 -25.50 15.05 22.28
C GLN A 203 -26.67 16.01 22.52
N GLN A 204 -26.54 16.94 23.47
CA GLN A 204 -27.56 17.96 23.72
C GLN A 204 -27.76 18.89 22.52
N LEU A 205 -26.67 19.40 21.94
CA LEU A 205 -26.73 20.27 20.76
C LEU A 205 -27.31 19.55 19.54
N GLN A 206 -26.99 18.27 19.34
CA GLN A 206 -27.59 17.44 18.29
C GLN A 206 -29.11 17.33 18.47
N GLN A 207 -29.61 17.12 19.69
CA GLN A 207 -31.05 17.09 19.97
C GLN A 207 -31.72 18.45 19.67
N HIS A 208 -31.07 19.56 20.04
CA HIS A 208 -31.59 20.91 19.77
C HIS A 208 -31.62 21.25 18.28
N VAL A 209 -30.57 20.89 17.53
CA VAL A 209 -30.51 21.07 16.08
C VAL A 209 -31.54 20.17 15.38
N ALA A 210 -31.72 18.93 15.82
CA ALA A 210 -32.75 18.03 15.28
C ALA A 210 -34.17 18.58 15.49
N ALA A 211 -34.43 19.24 16.62
CA ALA A 211 -35.69 19.91 16.89
C ALA A 211 -35.87 21.22 16.10
N ASN A 212 -34.76 21.89 15.72
CA ASN A 212 -34.75 23.18 15.04
C ASN A 212 -33.78 23.18 13.85
N PRO A 213 -34.06 22.40 12.79
CA PRO A 213 -33.09 22.16 11.71
C PRO A 213 -32.77 23.38 10.84
N ALA A 214 -33.57 24.44 10.92
CA ALA A 214 -33.32 25.70 10.20
C ALA A 214 -32.46 26.69 11.00
N ASP A 215 -32.20 26.43 12.28
CA ASP A 215 -31.44 27.35 13.14
C ASP A 215 -29.93 27.23 12.88
N ALA A 216 -29.43 28.12 12.03
CA ALA A 216 -28.02 28.18 11.66
C ALA A 216 -27.09 28.55 12.83
N ALA A 217 -27.59 29.22 13.88
CA ALA A 217 -26.78 29.58 15.03
C ALA A 217 -26.54 28.35 15.91
N LEU A 218 -27.59 27.55 16.17
CA LEU A 218 -27.45 26.25 16.85
C LEU A 218 -26.56 25.29 16.06
N ALA A 219 -26.73 25.23 14.74
CA ALA A 219 -25.88 24.42 13.88
C ALA A 219 -24.40 24.84 13.95
N SER A 220 -24.13 26.15 14.02
CA SER A 220 -22.76 26.67 14.18
C SER A 220 -22.14 26.32 15.54
N GLN A 221 -22.93 26.34 16.61
CA GLN A 221 -22.47 25.91 17.94
C GLN A 221 -22.15 24.41 17.95
N LEU A 222 -23.01 23.58 17.37
CA LEU A 222 -22.77 22.15 17.23
C LEU A 222 -21.51 21.87 16.39
N ALA A 223 -21.36 22.54 15.24
CA ALA A 223 -20.19 22.38 14.39
C ALA A 223 -18.88 22.74 15.11
N LEU A 224 -18.90 23.76 15.97
CA LEU A 224 -17.75 24.11 16.81
C LEU A 224 -17.41 22.98 17.80
N GLN A 225 -18.41 22.40 18.48
CA GLN A 225 -18.17 21.29 19.40
C GLN A 225 -17.68 20.03 18.66
N LEU A 226 -18.26 19.72 17.50
CA LEU A 226 -17.81 18.62 16.63
C LEU A 226 -16.35 18.82 16.19
N HIS A 227 -15.96 20.04 15.81
CA HIS A 227 -14.57 20.37 15.48
C HIS A 227 -13.62 20.13 16.66
N GLN A 228 -14.00 20.51 17.89
CA GLN A 228 -13.17 20.35 19.09
C GLN A 228 -12.79 18.89 19.38
N VAL A 229 -13.65 17.95 19.01
CA VAL A 229 -13.41 16.50 19.17
C VAL A 229 -12.91 15.83 17.89
N GLY A 230 -12.61 16.61 16.84
CA GLY A 230 -12.08 16.10 15.58
C GLY A 230 -13.11 15.54 14.60
N ARG A 231 -14.42 15.65 14.88
CA ARG A 231 -15.53 15.26 13.99
C ARG A 231 -15.75 16.30 12.90
N ASN A 232 -14.70 16.54 12.11
CA ASN A 232 -14.61 17.65 11.17
C ASN A 232 -15.50 17.47 9.94
N GLU A 233 -15.71 16.23 9.47
CA GLU A 233 -16.59 15.97 8.34
C GLU A 233 -18.03 16.37 8.66
N GLU A 234 -18.55 15.91 9.80
CA GLU A 234 -19.88 16.28 10.30
C GLU A 234 -20.01 17.80 10.51
N ALA A 235 -19.00 18.44 11.10
CA ALA A 235 -18.99 19.89 11.31
C ALA A 235 -19.07 20.67 9.99
N LEU A 236 -18.25 20.29 9.01
CA LEU A 236 -18.22 20.94 7.69
C LEU A 236 -19.49 20.65 6.90
N GLU A 237 -20.02 19.43 6.94
CA GLU A 237 -21.26 19.07 6.26
C GLU A 237 -22.45 19.86 6.81
N LEU A 238 -22.58 19.94 8.13
CA LEU A 238 -23.63 20.69 8.82
C LEU A 238 -23.62 22.17 8.39
N LEU A 239 -22.46 22.82 8.52
CA LEU A 239 -22.31 24.22 8.12
C LEU A 239 -22.56 24.42 6.61
N PHE A 240 -22.04 23.54 5.76
CA PHE A 240 -22.22 23.63 4.32
C PHE A 240 -23.69 23.48 3.91
N GLY A 241 -24.47 22.65 4.62
CA GLY A 241 -25.91 22.52 4.42
C GLY A 241 -26.66 23.85 4.60
N HIS A 242 -26.33 24.61 5.64
CA HIS A 242 -26.90 25.95 5.83
C HIS A 242 -26.42 26.95 4.78
N LEU A 243 -25.12 26.93 4.44
CA LEU A 243 -24.55 27.85 3.44
C LEU A 243 -25.16 27.66 2.04
N LYS A 244 -25.57 26.45 1.67
CA LYS A 244 -26.30 26.19 0.42
C LYS A 244 -27.64 26.92 0.35
N THR A 245 -28.26 27.15 1.51
CA THR A 245 -29.59 27.76 1.60
C THR A 245 -29.47 29.27 1.79
N ASP A 246 -28.55 29.71 2.65
CA ASP A 246 -28.29 31.12 2.94
C ASP A 246 -26.79 31.35 3.20
N LEU A 247 -26.15 32.11 2.31
CA LEU A 247 -24.74 32.49 2.44
C LEU A 247 -24.46 33.45 3.62
N ALA A 248 -25.50 34.12 4.12
CA ALA A 248 -25.46 35.00 5.28
C ALA A 248 -25.97 34.31 6.56
N ALA A 249 -26.14 32.98 6.54
CA ALA A 249 -26.65 32.20 7.66
C ALA A 249 -25.93 32.55 8.99
N ALA A 250 -26.74 32.71 10.05
CA ALA A 250 -26.31 33.18 11.37
C ALA A 250 -25.50 34.50 11.31
N ASP A 251 -26.01 35.49 10.59
CA ASP A 251 -25.34 36.79 10.38
C ASP A 251 -23.90 36.67 9.82
N GLY A 252 -23.70 35.68 8.95
CA GLY A 252 -22.40 35.34 8.35
C GLY A 252 -21.45 34.55 9.25
N GLN A 253 -21.83 34.22 10.50
CA GLN A 253 -21.00 33.42 11.40
C GLN A 253 -20.78 32.00 10.89
N ALA A 254 -21.79 31.37 10.28
CA ALA A 254 -21.67 30.01 9.74
C ALA A 254 -20.56 29.93 8.68
N ARG A 255 -20.50 30.93 7.79
CA ARG A 255 -19.47 31.02 6.74
C ARG A 255 -18.09 31.24 7.35
N LYS A 256 -17.98 32.13 8.33
CA LYS A 256 -16.73 32.41 9.03
C LYS A 256 -16.19 31.16 9.73
N MET A 257 -17.03 30.48 10.50
CA MET A 257 -16.68 29.23 11.19
C MET A 257 -16.22 28.15 10.20
N PHE A 258 -16.96 27.98 9.09
CA PHE A 258 -16.59 27.02 8.05
C PHE A 258 -15.20 27.30 7.47
N GLN A 259 -14.88 28.57 7.18
CA GLN A 259 -13.56 28.96 6.69
C GLN A 259 -12.46 28.79 7.75
N GLU A 260 -12.74 29.06 9.02
CA GLU A 260 -11.82 28.86 10.13
C GLU A 260 -11.48 27.37 10.34
N ILE A 261 -12.48 26.48 10.30
CA ILE A 261 -12.26 25.02 10.35
C ILE A 261 -11.38 24.57 9.16
N LEU A 262 -11.69 25.03 7.94
CA LEU A 262 -10.86 24.73 6.77
C LEU A 262 -9.44 25.26 6.91
N ALA A 263 -9.24 26.43 7.51
CA ALA A 263 -7.91 26.97 7.76
C ALA A 263 -7.15 26.13 8.80
N ALA A 264 -7.83 25.71 9.87
CA ALA A 264 -7.26 24.88 10.93
C ALA A 264 -6.81 23.50 10.42
N LEU A 265 -7.56 22.89 9.49
CA LEU A 265 -7.17 21.62 8.84
C LEU A 265 -5.95 21.77 7.90
N GLY A 266 -5.62 22.98 7.46
CA GLY A 266 -4.45 23.22 6.61
C GLY A 266 -4.63 22.77 5.15
N THR A 267 -3.60 23.00 4.33
CA THR A 267 -3.65 22.76 2.87
C THR A 267 -3.42 21.30 2.47
N GLY A 268 -2.79 20.50 3.32
CA GLY A 268 -2.50 19.08 3.07
C GLY A 268 -3.67 18.14 3.36
N ASP A 269 -4.74 18.63 4.00
CA ASP A 269 -5.88 17.81 4.37
C ASP A 269 -6.85 17.59 3.19
N SER A 270 -7.18 16.32 2.92
CA SER A 270 -8.04 15.92 1.80
C SER A 270 -9.50 16.35 1.96
N LEU A 271 -10.01 16.35 3.20
CA LEU A 271 -11.36 16.78 3.52
C LEU A 271 -11.48 18.29 3.30
N ALA A 272 -10.52 19.06 3.82
CA ALA A 272 -10.45 20.51 3.64
C ALA A 272 -10.33 20.89 2.16
N SER A 273 -9.49 20.19 1.39
CA SER A 273 -9.37 20.40 -0.07
C SER A 273 -10.71 20.19 -0.81
N THR A 274 -11.47 19.16 -0.42
CA THR A 274 -12.80 18.89 -1.00
C THR A 274 -13.80 19.99 -0.67
N TYR A 275 -13.88 20.40 0.59
CA TYR A 275 -14.82 21.44 1.02
C TYR A 275 -14.43 22.86 0.56
N ARG A 276 -13.14 23.15 0.35
CA ARG A 276 -12.71 24.40 -0.31
C ARG A 276 -13.23 24.48 -1.75
N ARG A 277 -13.13 23.40 -2.52
CA ARG A 277 -13.66 23.33 -3.89
C ARG A 277 -15.18 23.49 -3.91
N LYS A 278 -15.89 22.81 -2.99
CA LYS A 278 -17.35 22.93 -2.83
C LYS A 278 -17.77 24.37 -2.48
N LEU A 279 -17.06 25.03 -1.57
CA LEU A 279 -17.35 26.42 -1.19
C LEU A 279 -17.09 27.40 -2.34
N TYR A 280 -15.99 27.22 -3.07
CA TYR A 280 -15.68 28.06 -4.23
C TYR A 280 -16.81 28.01 -5.28
N ALA A 281 -17.26 26.81 -5.62
CA ALA A 281 -18.36 26.60 -6.58
C ALA A 281 -19.73 27.10 -6.08
N LEU A 282 -19.88 27.33 -4.77
CA LEU A 282 -21.10 27.91 -4.20
C LEU A 282 -21.09 29.45 -4.23
N LEU A 283 -19.90 30.06 -4.19
CA LEU A 283 -19.72 31.51 -4.12
C LEU A 283 -19.61 32.19 -5.49
N TYR A 284 -19.22 31.44 -6.52
CA TYR A 284 -18.93 31.92 -7.87
C TYR A 284 -19.60 31.03 -8.92
#